data_AF-A0A936CN93-F1
#
_entry.id   AF-A0A936CN93-F1
#
_cell.length_a   1.000
_cell.length_b   1.000
_cell.length_c   1.000
_cell.angle_alpha   90.00
_cell.angle_beta   90.00
_cell.angle_gamma   90.00
#
_symmetry.space_group_name_H-M   'P 1'
#
loop_
_entity.id
_entity.type
_entity.pdbx_description
1 polymer ?
#
loop_
_entity_poly.entity_id
_entity_poly.type
_entity_poly.pdbx_seq_one_letter_code
_entity_poly.pdbx_strand_id
1 'polypeptide(L)'
;MADAVGNNSAEHLKSFIERIERLEEEKANIGQDVKEVYAEAKGTGFDTKIIRKLIALRKMEPNDRQEQDELLDIYMRAVGMIS
;
A
#
# COMPACT_ATOMS: atom_id res chain seq x y z
N MET A 1 39.24 6.46 -30.06
CA MET A 1 37.85 6.84 -29.74
C MET A 1 37.10 5.63 -29.18
N ALA A 2 37.52 5.09 -28.03
CA ALA A 2 36.85 3.97 -27.36
C ALA A 2 36.28 4.34 -25.98
N ASP A 3 36.62 5.52 -25.45
CA ASP A 3 36.32 5.90 -24.06
C ASP A 3 35.04 6.73 -23.87
N ALA A 4 34.39 7.15 -24.96
CA ALA A 4 33.19 8.00 -24.90
C ALA A 4 31.89 7.23 -24.57
N VAL A 5 31.84 5.92 -24.84
CA VAL A 5 30.61 5.10 -24.65
C VAL A 5 30.49 4.56 -23.22
N GLY A 6 31.63 4.33 -22.54
CA GLY A 6 31.66 3.88 -21.14
C GLY A 6 31.29 4.96 -20.13
N ASN A 7 31.65 6.23 -20.40
CA ASN A 7 31.40 7.34 -19.48
C ASN A 7 29.91 7.68 -19.35
N ASN A 8 29.18 7.67 -20.47
CA ASN A 8 27.74 7.97 -20.50
C ASN A 8 26.92 6.87 -19.78
N SER A 9 27.29 5.60 -19.93
CA SER A 9 26.56 4.48 -19.30
C SER A 9 26.70 4.47 -17.77
N ALA A 10 27.88 4.81 -17.24
CA ALA A 10 28.12 4.90 -15.80
C ALA A 10 27.39 6.10 -15.15
N GLU A 11 27.38 7.25 -15.83
CA GLU A 11 26.64 8.44 -15.39
C GLU A 11 25.12 8.21 -15.35
N HIS A 12 24.57 7.52 -16.36
CA HIS A 12 23.16 7.14 -16.37
C HIS A 12 22.81 6.16 -15.24
N LEU A 13 23.64 5.14 -15.01
CA LEU A 13 23.45 4.20 -13.90
C LEU A 13 23.45 4.94 -12.55
N LYS A 14 24.42 5.84 -12.34
CA LYS A 14 24.48 6.67 -11.13
C LYS A 14 23.21 7.51 -10.95
N SER A 15 22.73 8.14 -12.03
CA SER A 15 21.49 8.92 -11.99
C SER A 15 20.26 8.08 -11.62
N PHE A 16 20.15 6.85 -12.12
CA PHE A 16 19.06 5.95 -11.73
C PHE A 16 19.14 5.57 -10.25
N ILE A 17 20.33 5.22 -9.75
CA ILE A 17 20.54 4.86 -8.34
C ILE A 17 20.15 6.01 -7.42
N GLU A 18 20.69 7.21 -7.65
CA GLU A 18 20.41 8.38 -6.81
C GLU A 18 18.92 8.76 -6.79
N ARG A 19 18.21 8.55 -7.90
CA ARG A 19 16.76 8.77 -7.96
C ARG A 19 16.00 7.70 -7.18
N ILE A 20 16.41 6.44 -7.27
CA ILE A 20 15.78 5.34 -6.52
C ILE A 20 16.02 5.49 -5.02
N GLU A 21 17.24 5.82 -4.60
CA GLU A 21 17.57 6.03 -3.19
C GLU A 21 16.71 7.13 -2.56
N ARG A 22 16.55 8.25 -3.27
CA ARG A 22 15.65 9.33 -2.85
C ARG A 22 14.20 8.87 -2.74
N LEU A 23 13.70 8.11 -3.72
CA LEU A 23 12.33 7.60 -3.70
C LEU A 23 12.12 6.60 -2.56
N GLU A 24 13.12 5.77 -2.24
CA GLU A 24 13.06 4.86 -1.09
C GLU A 24 13.10 5.61 0.24
N GLU A 25 13.87 6.69 0.35
CA GLU A 25 13.85 7.58 1.52
C GLU A 25 12.47 8.25 1.69
N GLU A 26 11.91 8.83 0.62
CA GLU A 26 10.58 9.43 0.62
C GLU A 26 9.51 8.41 1.02
N LYS A 27 9.57 7.20 0.47
CA LYS A 27 8.66 6.09 0.81
C LYS A 27 8.81 5.65 2.27
N ALA A 28 10.02 5.65 2.81
CA ALA A 28 10.25 5.35 4.22
C ALA A 28 9.63 6.41 5.13
N ASN A 29 9.81 7.69 4.80
CA ASN A 29 9.22 8.82 5.52
C ASN A 29 7.69 8.78 5.49
N ILE A 30 7.09 8.60 4.31
CA ILE A 30 5.63 8.40 4.15
C ILE A 30 5.16 7.19 4.98
N GLY A 31 5.92 6.10 4.96
CA GLY A 31 5.62 4.92 5.75
C GLY A 31 5.63 5.18 7.26
N GLN A 32 6.48 6.09 7.72
CA GLN A 32 6.53 6.53 9.11
C GLN A 32 5.33 7.41 9.46
N ASP A 33 5.00 8.39 8.62
CA ASP A 33 3.83 9.26 8.79
C ASP A 33 2.54 8.43 8.90
N VAL A 34 2.37 7.43 8.02
CA VAL A 34 1.23 6.52 8.06
C VAL A 34 1.16 5.73 9.39
N LYS A 35 2.30 5.31 9.94
CA LYS A 35 2.33 4.63 11.25
C LYS A 35 1.90 5.56 12.38
N GLU A 36 2.32 6.83 12.33
CA GLU A 36 1.96 7.84 13.32
C GLU A 36 0.45 8.11 13.31
N VAL A 37 -0.16 8.23 12.12
CA VAL A 37 -1.62 8.34 12.00
C VAL A 37 -2.34 7.13 12.58
N TYR A 38 -1.85 5.91 12.35
CA TYR A 38 -2.42 4.72 13.00
C TYR A 38 -2.23 4.73 14.53
N ALA A 39 -1.10 5.24 15.01
CA ALA A 39 -0.84 5.36 16.45
C ALA A 39 -1.79 6.39 17.10
N GLU A 40 -2.01 7.53 16.45
CA GLU A 40 -3.00 8.54 16.86
C GLU A 40 -4.42 7.96 16.89
N ALA A 41 -4.82 7.25 15.82
CA ALA A 41 -6.12 6.59 15.75
C ALA A 41 -6.29 5.58 16.90
N LYS A 42 -5.24 4.84 17.26
CA LYS A 42 -5.26 3.95 18.43
C LYS A 42 -5.39 4.73 19.74
N GLY A 43 -4.64 5.82 19.90
CA GLY A 43 -4.67 6.66 21.10
C GLY A 43 -6.02 7.36 21.33
N THR A 44 -6.75 7.63 20.24
CA THR A 44 -8.11 8.19 20.28
C THR A 44 -9.21 7.14 20.43
N GLY A 45 -8.85 5.85 20.48
CA GLY A 45 -9.77 4.75 20.79
C GLY A 45 -10.28 3.95 19.59
N PHE A 46 -9.77 4.17 18.38
CA PHE A 46 -10.16 3.38 17.22
C PHE A 46 -9.37 2.07 17.09
N ASP A 47 -10.03 1.02 16.58
CA ASP A 47 -9.36 -0.23 16.22
C ASP A 47 -8.65 -0.07 14.86
N THR A 48 -7.32 0.03 14.91
CA THR A 48 -6.49 0.16 13.70
C THR A 48 -6.55 -1.04 12.75
N LYS A 49 -6.96 -2.23 13.20
CA LYS A 49 -7.19 -3.38 12.31
C LYS A 49 -8.43 -3.15 11.45
N ILE A 50 -9.49 -2.59 12.04
CA ILE A 50 -10.72 -2.25 11.30
C ILE A 50 -10.46 -1.10 10.33
N ILE A 51 -9.69 -0.07 10.73
CA ILE A 51 -9.29 1.01 9.81
C ILE A 51 -8.52 0.46 8.60
N ARG A 52 -7.57 -0.45 8.81
CA ARG A 52 -6.84 -1.09 7.69
C ARG A 52 -7.78 -1.84 6.75
N LYS A 53 -8.76 -2.58 7.28
CA LYS A 53 -9.81 -3.24 6.47
C LYS A 53 -10.62 -2.22 5.67
N LEU A 54 -11.04 -1.10 6.29
CA LEU A 54 -11.78 -0.03 5.61
C LEU A 54 -10.95 0.59 4.48
N ILE A 55 -9.66 0.84 4.68
CA ILE A 55 -8.79 1.38 3.63
C ILE A 55 -8.63 0.38 2.48
N ALA A 56 -8.50 -0.93 2.77
CA ALA A 56 -8.44 -1.96 1.73
C ALA A 56 -9.75 -2.01 0.92
N LEU A 57 -10.90 -2.03 1.61
CA LEU A 57 -12.22 -1.98 0.96
C LEU A 57 -12.34 -0.75 0.06
N ARG A 58 -11.94 0.44 0.55
CA ARG A 58 -12.00 1.71 -0.20
C ARG A 58 -11.13 1.74 -1.46
N LYS A 59 -10.12 0.89 -1.56
CA LYS A 59 -9.27 0.76 -2.75
C LYS A 59 -9.84 -0.20 -3.80
N MET A 60 -10.82 -1.02 -3.43
CA MET A 60 -11.50 -1.92 -4.37
C MET A 60 -12.51 -1.15 -5.21
N GLU A 61 -12.66 -1.57 -6.47
CA GLU A 61 -13.72 -1.08 -7.34
C GLU A 61 -15.11 -1.42 -6.74
N PRO A 62 -16.12 -0.55 -6.92
CA PRO A 62 -17.43 -0.76 -6.31
C PRO A 62 -18.08 -2.10 -6.67
N ASN A 63 -17.95 -2.54 -7.92
CA ASN A 63 -18.54 -3.79 -8.40
C ASN A 63 -17.83 -5.01 -7.78
N ASP A 64 -16.49 -5.01 -7.76
CA ASP A 64 -15.71 -6.08 -7.14
C ASP A 64 -16.04 -6.22 -5.65
N ARG A 65 -16.28 -5.09 -4.96
CA ARG A 65 -16.70 -5.11 -3.56
C ARG A 65 -18.08 -5.73 -3.39
N GLN A 66 -19.04 -5.36 -4.22
CA GLN A 66 -20.39 -5.93 -4.17
C GLN A 66 -20.39 -7.44 -4.42
N GLU A 67 -19.66 -7.90 -5.43
CA GLU A 67 -19.53 -9.32 -5.73
C GLU A 67 -18.89 -10.10 -4.57
N GLN A 68 -17.84 -9.55 -3.95
CA GLN A 68 -17.23 -10.15 -2.76
C GLN A 68 -18.17 -10.19 -1.56
N ASP A 69 -18.92 -9.12 -1.31
CA ASP A 69 -19.88 -9.03 -0.20
C ASP A 69 -21.02 -10.06 -0.39
N GLU A 70 -21.54 -10.22 -1.61
CA GLU A 70 -22.55 -11.22 -1.96
C GLU A 70 -22.03 -12.65 -1.75
N LEU A 71 -20.81 -12.95 -2.23
CA LEU A 71 -20.19 -14.26 -2.03
C LEU A 71 -19.94 -14.56 -0.55
N LEU A 72 -19.48 -13.56 0.21
CA LEU A 72 -19.25 -13.71 1.64
C LEU A 72 -20.57 -14.01 2.38
N ASP A 73 -21.63 -13.29 2.06
CA ASP A 73 -22.97 -13.49 2.62
C ASP A 73 -23.50 -14.91 2.32
N ILE A 74 -23.35 -15.39 1.08
CA ILE A 74 -23.69 -16.78 0.70
C ILE A 74 -22.92 -17.79 1.57
N TYR A 75 -21.61 -17.62 1.73
CA TYR A 75 -20.79 -18.53 2.51
C TYR A 75 -21.10 -18.48 4.00
N MET A 76 -21.34 -17.28 4.56
CA MET A 76 -21.73 -17.11 5.96
C MET A 76 -23.07 -17.79 6.26
N ARG A 77 -24.05 -17.71 5.36
CA ARG A 77 -25.31 -18.49 5.47
C ARG A 77 -25.05 -19.99 5.42
N ALA A 78 -24.24 -20.45 4.48
CA ALA A 78 -23.93 -21.87 4.30
C ALA A 78 -23.27 -22.50 5.54
N VAL A 79 -22.48 -21.73 6.28
CA VAL A 79 -21.85 -22.18 7.54
C VAL A 79 -22.63 -21.80 8.81
N GLY A 80 -23.84 -21.24 8.67
CA GLY A 80 -24.71 -20.90 9.80
C GLY A 80 -24.22 -19.73 10.67
N MET A 81 -23.36 -18.86 10.13
CA MET A 81 -22.89 -17.66 10.83
C MET A 81 -23.95 -16.53 10.84
N ILE A 82 -24.86 -16.55 9.87
CA ILE A 82 -26.00 -15.63 9.75
C ILE A 82 -27.23 -16.40 9.23
N SER A 83 -28.43 -15.95 9.59
CA SER A 83 -29.71 -16.59 9.26
C SER A 83 -30.46 -15.83 8.17
#